data_AF-Q13RG9-F1
#
_entry.id   AF-Q13RG9-F1
#
_cell.length_a   1.000
_cell.length_b   1.000
_cell.length_c   1.000
_cell.angle_alpha   90.00
_cell.angle_beta   90.00
_cell.angle_gamma   90.00
#
_symmetry.space_group_name_H-M   'P 1'
#
loop_
_entity.id
_entity.type
_entity.pdbx_description
1 polymer ?
#
loop_
_entity_poly.entity_id
_entity_poly.type
_entity_poly.pdbx_seq_one_letter_code
_entity_poly.pdbx_strand_id
1 'polypeptide(L)'
;MCSLLYLRGYPLKFRRRGNPITARQPLSFFNHHRGHQMQQVWLFLAGVLLCNSVPHLASGLQGLPFPTPFARPSGVGNSPPLVNVLWGFANLVIGLLIVARHANTSAIGLDAAAGLAGALAIGVFLALHFGKVQRDRLPD
;
A
#
# COMPACT_ATOMS: atom_id res chain seq x y z
N MET A 1 11.97 -77.06 -15.00
CA MET A 1 13.42 -77.16 -15.27
C MET A 1 13.99 -75.77 -15.02
N CYS A 2 14.33 -75.46 -13.77
CA CYS A 2 15.68 -75.57 -13.20
C CYS A 2 16.72 -74.73 -13.98
N SER A 3 16.97 -73.50 -13.52
CA SER A 3 18.33 -72.94 -13.28
C SER A 3 18.24 -71.44 -12.98
N LEU A 4 18.47 -71.05 -11.73
CA LEU A 4 19.13 -69.77 -11.43
C LEU A 4 19.82 -69.84 -10.07
N LEU A 5 21.09 -69.50 -10.12
CA LEU A 5 22.13 -69.70 -9.12
C LEU A 5 21.95 -68.85 -7.85
N TYR A 6 22.22 -69.49 -6.69
CA TYR A 6 23.06 -69.02 -5.56
C TYR A 6 23.84 -67.71 -5.85
N LEU A 7 23.93 -66.64 -5.05
CA LEU A 7 23.92 -66.35 -3.61
C LEU A 7 23.87 -64.81 -3.46
N ARG A 8 23.41 -64.30 -2.30
CA ARG A 8 24.18 -63.48 -1.35
C ARG A 8 23.23 -62.76 -0.41
N GLY A 9 23.31 -63.13 0.87
CA GLY A 9 22.42 -62.68 1.93
C GLY A 9 22.47 -61.17 2.16
N TYR A 10 21.29 -60.58 2.26
CA TYR A 10 21.04 -59.33 2.95
C TYR A 10 19.91 -59.59 3.96
N PRO A 11 20.10 -59.31 5.26
CA PRO A 11 19.01 -59.43 6.21
C PRO A 11 17.95 -58.36 5.94
N LEU A 12 16.69 -58.80 5.84
CA LEU A 12 15.50 -57.95 5.79
C LEU A 12 15.44 -57.08 7.05
N LYS A 13 15.81 -55.80 6.93
CA LYS A 13 15.63 -54.82 8.01
C LYS A 13 14.19 -54.32 7.95
N PHE A 14 13.34 -54.93 8.77
CA PHE A 14 11.95 -54.52 8.99
C PHE A 14 11.92 -53.11 9.59
N ARG A 15 11.72 -52.09 8.74
CA ARG A 15 11.56 -50.70 9.18
C ARG A 15 10.16 -50.53 9.76
N ARG A 16 10.07 -50.53 11.10
CA ARG A 16 8.86 -50.18 11.84
C ARG A 16 8.30 -48.85 11.33
N ARG A 17 7.04 -48.91 10.92
CA ARG A 17 6.18 -47.77 10.60
C ARG A 17 5.84 -47.06 11.91
N GLY A 18 6.56 -45.99 12.22
CA GLY A 18 6.17 -45.00 13.21
C GLY A 18 6.15 -43.66 12.50
N ASN A 19 4.96 -43.19 12.12
CA ASN A 19 4.80 -41.83 11.64
C ASN A 19 5.25 -40.88 12.76
N PRO A 20 6.20 -39.97 12.53
CA PRO A 20 6.23 -38.78 13.35
C PRO A 20 4.93 -38.04 13.04
N ILE A 21 4.05 -37.89 14.03
CA ILE A 21 3.08 -36.81 14.01
C ILE A 21 3.94 -35.54 14.06
N THR A 22 4.30 -35.05 12.87
CA THR A 22 4.92 -33.74 12.69
C THR A 22 3.90 -32.72 13.16
N ALA A 23 4.02 -32.34 14.43
CA ALA A 23 3.60 -31.03 14.92
C ALA A 23 4.43 -29.97 14.18
N ARG A 24 4.08 -29.71 12.91
CA ARG A 24 4.46 -28.53 12.17
C ARG A 24 3.15 -27.92 11.72
N GLN A 25 3.04 -26.59 11.77
CA GLN A 25 1.91 -25.74 11.34
C GLN A 25 1.07 -25.17 12.51
N PRO A 26 1.67 -24.31 13.36
CA PRO A 26 0.95 -23.08 13.70
C PRO A 26 1.69 -21.80 13.28
N LEU A 27 2.98 -21.90 12.93
CA LEU A 27 3.81 -20.73 12.58
C LEU A 27 3.62 -20.22 11.14
N SER A 28 3.09 -21.03 10.22
CA SER A 28 2.81 -20.64 8.82
C SER A 28 1.54 -19.79 8.69
N PHE A 29 0.48 -20.14 9.43
CA PHE A 29 -0.78 -19.39 9.45
C PHE A 29 -0.59 -17.97 10.00
N PHE A 30 0.22 -17.83 11.06
CA PHE A 30 0.50 -16.54 11.68
C PHE A 30 1.40 -15.62 10.83
N ASN A 31 2.31 -16.18 10.04
CA ASN A 31 3.15 -15.40 9.14
C ASN A 31 2.42 -14.96 7.85
N HIS A 32 1.42 -15.71 7.38
CA HIS A 32 0.63 -15.33 6.22
C HIS A 32 -0.24 -14.08 6.50
N HIS A 33 -0.82 -13.96 7.70
CA HIS A 33 -1.61 -12.79 8.08
C HIS A 33 -0.79 -11.51 8.27
N ARG A 34 0.46 -11.60 8.76
CA ARG A 34 1.33 -10.42 8.94
C ARG A 34 1.80 -9.80 7.63
N GLY A 35 1.97 -10.58 6.57
CA GLY A 35 2.35 -10.06 5.24
C GLY A 35 1.26 -9.17 4.62
N HIS A 36 -0.01 -9.52 4.82
CA HIS A 36 -1.16 -8.76 4.32
C HIS A 36 -1.39 -7.44 5.04
N GLN A 37 -1.23 -7.42 6.37
CA GLN A 37 -1.47 -6.21 7.18
C GLN A 37 -0.53 -5.05 6.81
N MET A 38 0.73 -5.36 6.45
CA MET A 38 1.70 -4.34 6.06
C MET A 38 1.39 -3.74 4.68
N GLN A 39 0.80 -4.51 3.75
CA GLN A 39 0.44 -4.03 2.41
C GLN A 39 -0.69 -2.97 2.48
N GLN A 40 -1.66 -3.18 3.37
CA GLN A 40 -2.79 -2.27 3.55
C GLN A 40 -2.34 -0.89 4.03
N VAL A 41 -1.34 -0.82 4.91
CA VAL A 41 -0.76 0.45 5.36
C VAL A 41 -0.15 1.21 4.18
N TRP A 42 0.61 0.52 3.33
CA TRP A 42 1.19 1.12 2.13
C TRP A 42 0.11 1.61 1.17
N LEU A 43 -0.94 0.81 0.93
CA LEU A 43 -2.02 1.19 0.02
C LEU A 43 -2.87 2.33 0.58
N PHE A 44 -3.07 2.39 1.89
CA PHE A 44 -3.67 3.54 2.56
C PHE A 44 -2.86 4.81 2.30
N LEU A 45 -1.53 4.76 2.50
CA LEU A 45 -0.64 5.90 2.22
C LEU A 45 -0.63 6.26 0.73
N ALA A 46 -0.72 5.28 -0.17
CA ALA A 46 -0.87 5.53 -1.59
C ALA A 46 -2.15 6.30 -1.89
N GLY A 47 -3.29 5.89 -1.29
CA GLY A 47 -4.56 6.62 -1.40
C GLY A 47 -4.47 8.06 -0.91
N VAL A 48 -3.78 8.29 0.22
CA VAL A 48 -3.50 9.64 0.74
C VAL A 48 -2.74 10.48 -0.28
N LEU A 49 -1.63 9.97 -0.83
CA LEU A 49 -0.81 10.70 -1.81
C LEU A 49 -1.56 10.96 -3.12
N LEU A 50 -2.25 9.95 -3.65
CA LEU A 50 -3.00 10.06 -4.89
C LEU A 50 -4.12 11.09 -4.77
N CYS A 51 -4.90 11.07 -3.69
CA CYS A 51 -5.95 12.07 -3.49
C CYS A 51 -5.37 13.47 -3.25
N ASN A 52 -4.26 13.59 -2.50
CA ASN A 52 -3.57 14.86 -2.30
C ASN A 52 -3.03 15.46 -3.61
N SER A 53 -2.67 14.63 -4.61
CA SER A 53 -2.22 15.14 -5.91
C SER A 53 -3.28 15.94 -6.67
N VAL A 54 -4.57 15.63 -6.47
CA VAL A 54 -5.69 16.17 -7.25
C VAL A 54 -5.80 17.69 -7.15
N PRO A 55 -5.96 18.32 -5.98
CA PRO A 55 -6.11 19.78 -5.90
C PRO A 55 -4.85 20.52 -6.38
N HIS A 56 -3.66 19.98 -6.10
CA HIS A 56 -2.41 20.60 -6.53
C HIS A 56 -2.23 20.58 -8.05
N LEU A 57 -2.50 19.44 -8.70
CA LEU A 57 -2.47 19.36 -10.17
C LEU A 57 -3.59 20.19 -10.79
N ALA A 58 -4.82 20.09 -10.27
CA ALA A 58 -5.95 20.85 -10.78
C ALA A 58 -5.70 22.36 -10.75
N SER A 59 -5.30 22.92 -9.60
CA SER A 59 -4.99 24.35 -9.50
C SER A 59 -3.75 24.73 -10.31
N GLY A 60 -2.67 23.95 -10.21
CA GLY A 60 -1.42 24.25 -10.90
C GLY A 60 -1.57 24.27 -12.43
N LEU A 61 -2.26 23.29 -13.01
CA LEU A 61 -2.50 23.21 -14.46
C LEU A 61 -3.46 24.27 -14.98
N GLN A 62 -4.36 24.78 -14.12
CA GLN A 62 -5.22 25.93 -14.44
C GLN A 62 -4.51 27.28 -14.27
N GLY A 63 -3.23 27.29 -13.87
CA GLY A 63 -2.50 28.54 -13.60
C GLY A 63 -2.94 29.23 -12.30
N LEU A 64 -3.67 28.53 -11.42
CA LEU A 64 -4.19 29.07 -10.18
C LEU A 64 -3.20 28.86 -9.02
N PRO A 65 -3.02 29.87 -8.14
CA PRO A 65 -2.28 29.69 -6.91
C PRO A 65 -3.07 28.81 -5.94
N PHE A 66 -2.36 27.94 -5.21
CA PHE A 66 -2.97 27.06 -4.22
C PHE A 66 -2.03 26.83 -3.03
N PRO A 67 -2.54 26.62 -1.79
CA PRO A 67 -1.67 26.44 -0.65
C PRO A 67 -0.85 25.15 -0.71
N THR A 68 0.41 25.22 -0.31
CA THR A 68 1.29 24.04 -0.19
C THR A 68 2.05 24.07 1.14
N PRO A 69 2.69 22.95 1.56
CA PRO A 69 3.56 22.94 2.73
C PRO A 69 4.74 23.92 2.63
N PHE A 70 5.10 24.36 1.42
CA PHE A 70 6.22 25.27 1.16
C PHE A 70 5.83 26.75 1.23
N ALA A 71 4.53 27.06 1.27
CA ALA A 71 4.07 28.43 1.37
C ALA A 71 4.35 29.05 2.75
N ARG A 72 4.24 30.37 2.86
CA ARG A 72 4.25 31.08 4.15
C ARG A 72 2.93 31.85 4.31
N PRO A 73 2.14 31.59 5.36
CA PRO A 73 2.27 30.50 6.34
C PRO A 73 2.11 29.12 5.67
N SER A 74 2.77 28.08 6.18
CA SER A 74 2.73 26.74 5.58
C SER A 74 1.30 26.19 5.54
N GLY A 75 0.90 25.62 4.40
CA GLY A 75 -0.45 25.07 4.21
C GLY A 75 -1.58 26.10 4.25
N VAL A 76 -1.28 27.39 4.33
CA VAL A 76 -2.26 28.49 4.38
C VAL A 76 -1.98 29.53 3.31
N GLY A 77 -0.73 29.99 3.20
CA GLY A 77 -0.28 30.88 2.15
C GLY A 77 -0.34 30.21 0.78
N ASN A 78 -0.43 30.99 -0.29
CA ASN A 78 -0.45 30.46 -1.65
C ASN A 78 0.96 30.17 -2.15
N SER A 79 1.11 29.08 -2.91
CA SER A 79 2.28 28.83 -3.75
C SER A 79 1.99 29.08 -5.22
N PRO A 80 3.01 29.42 -6.03
CA PRO A 80 2.85 29.58 -7.47
C PRO A 80 2.31 28.32 -8.17
N PRO A 81 1.66 28.46 -9.34
CA PRO A 81 1.10 27.33 -10.08
C PRO A 81 2.13 26.23 -10.39
N LEU A 82 3.35 26.60 -10.80
CA LEU A 82 4.42 25.63 -11.09
C LEU A 82 4.79 24.78 -9.86
N VAL A 83 4.84 25.39 -8.67
CA VAL A 83 5.13 24.68 -7.42
C VAL A 83 4.02 23.67 -7.12
N ASN A 84 2.76 24.03 -7.39
CA ASN A 84 1.62 23.13 -7.25
C ASN A 84 1.68 21.96 -8.24
N VAL A 85 2.05 22.21 -9.51
CA VAL A 85 2.24 21.13 -10.50
C VAL A 85 3.32 20.16 -10.03
N LEU A 86 4.50 20.65 -9.66
CA LEU A 86 5.62 19.80 -9.22
C LEU A 86 5.28 19.00 -7.96
N TRP A 87 4.64 19.64 -6.99
CA TRP A 87 4.23 18.99 -5.75
C TRP A 87 3.13 17.94 -5.98
N GLY A 88 2.11 18.27 -6.76
CA GLY A 88 1.07 17.33 -7.14
C GLY A 88 1.63 16.13 -7.91
N PHE A 89 2.57 16.36 -8.82
CA PHE A 89 3.20 15.30 -9.60
C PHE A 89 4.09 14.40 -8.74
N ALA A 90 4.82 14.95 -7.77
CA ALA A 90 5.58 14.16 -6.81
C ALA A 90 4.67 13.22 -6.01
N ASN A 91 3.53 13.72 -5.52
CA ASN A 91 2.54 12.90 -4.82
C ASN A 91 1.97 11.79 -5.72
N LEU A 92 1.64 12.12 -6.97
CA LEU A 92 1.15 11.17 -7.96
C LEU A 92 2.16 10.04 -8.21
N VAL A 93 3.42 10.39 -8.50
CA VAL A 93 4.48 9.40 -8.79
C VAL A 93 4.72 8.51 -7.58
N ILE A 94 4.88 9.07 -6.39
CA ILE A 94 5.13 8.27 -5.18
C ILE A 94 3.93 7.36 -4.89
N GLY A 95 2.70 7.87 -4.98
CA GLY A 95 1.49 7.07 -4.79
C GLY A 95 1.40 5.90 -5.77
N LEU A 96 1.61 6.14 -7.07
CA LEU A 96 1.60 5.09 -8.08
C LEU A 96 2.71 4.05 -7.89
N LEU A 97 3.92 4.47 -7.50
CA LEU A 97 5.01 3.55 -7.18
C LEU A 97 4.70 2.66 -5.97
N ILE A 98 3.99 3.19 -4.97
CA ILE A 98 3.56 2.39 -3.82
C ILE A 98 2.52 1.35 -4.25
N VAL A 99 1.51 1.75 -5.04
CA VAL A 99 0.51 0.81 -5.59
C VAL A 99 1.19 -0.28 -6.41
N ALA A 100 2.07 0.10 -7.35
CA ALA A 100 2.77 -0.85 -8.22
C ALA A 100 3.62 -1.87 -7.46
N ARG A 101 4.13 -1.51 -6.28
CA ARG A 101 4.97 -2.40 -5.44
C ARG A 101 4.20 -3.27 -4.47
N HIS A 102 3.04 -2.80 -3.98
CA HIS A 102 2.37 -3.43 -2.83
C HIS A 102 0.96 -3.94 -3.14
N ALA A 103 0.38 -3.60 -4.29
CA ALA A 103 -0.93 -4.12 -4.67
C ALA A 103 -0.88 -5.63 -4.91
N ASN A 104 -1.77 -6.37 -4.25
CA ASN A 104 -1.89 -7.80 -4.40
C ASN A 104 -3.16 -8.16 -5.19
N THR A 105 -2.96 -8.80 -6.36
CA THR A 105 -4.06 -9.19 -7.25
C THR A 105 -4.98 -10.25 -6.63
N SER A 106 -4.52 -11.02 -5.64
CA SER A 106 -5.36 -12.01 -4.95
C SER A 106 -6.24 -11.39 -3.84
N ALA A 107 -6.02 -10.13 -3.46
CA ALA A 107 -6.72 -9.45 -2.37
C ALA A 107 -7.19 -8.04 -2.71
N ILE A 108 -7.45 -7.77 -4.00
CA ILE A 108 -7.81 -6.46 -4.55
C ILE A 108 -8.90 -5.76 -3.73
N GLY A 109 -9.88 -6.49 -3.20
CA GLY A 109 -10.97 -5.90 -2.40
C GLY A 109 -10.49 -5.18 -1.13
N LEU A 110 -9.69 -5.84 -0.29
CA LEU A 110 -9.16 -5.25 0.96
C LEU A 110 -8.13 -4.16 0.66
N ASP A 111 -7.30 -4.39 -0.36
CA ASP A 111 -6.27 -3.46 -0.82
C ASP A 111 -6.88 -2.16 -1.36
N ALA A 112 -7.92 -2.27 -2.18
CA ALA A 112 -8.69 -1.13 -2.67
C ALA A 112 -9.43 -0.43 -1.54
N ALA A 113 -10.03 -1.17 -0.59
CA ALA A 113 -10.68 -0.58 0.57
C ALA A 113 -9.70 0.26 1.43
N ALA A 114 -8.48 -0.24 1.65
CA ALA A 114 -7.45 0.51 2.37
C ALA A 114 -7.04 1.79 1.62
N GLY A 115 -6.81 1.70 0.30
CA GLY A 115 -6.51 2.87 -0.53
C GLY A 115 -7.64 3.90 -0.56
N LEU A 116 -8.89 3.46 -0.70
CA LEU A 116 -10.07 4.33 -0.66
C LEU A 116 -10.24 4.98 0.72
N ALA A 117 -9.98 4.26 1.81
CA ALA A 117 -10.00 4.82 3.16
C ALA A 117 -8.96 5.92 3.33
N GLY A 118 -7.74 5.73 2.81
CA GLY A 118 -6.68 6.74 2.83
C GLY A 118 -7.05 7.98 2.00
N ALA A 119 -7.56 7.77 0.79
CA ALA A 119 -8.04 8.84 -0.07
C ALA A 119 -9.18 9.65 0.57
N LEU A 120 -10.15 8.96 1.19
CA LEU A 120 -11.26 9.62 1.88
C LEU A 120 -10.78 10.43 3.08
N ALA A 121 -9.90 9.86 3.90
CA ALA A 121 -9.36 10.54 5.09
C ALA A 121 -8.65 11.85 4.74
N ILE A 122 -7.74 11.82 3.76
CA ILE A 122 -7.06 13.05 3.32
C ILE A 122 -8.03 13.99 2.60
N GLY A 123 -8.97 13.48 1.79
CA GLY A 123 -9.94 14.30 1.08
C GLY A 123 -10.83 15.10 2.02
N VAL A 124 -11.34 14.47 3.09
CA VAL A 124 -12.10 15.14 4.15
C VAL A 124 -11.24 16.19 4.84
N PHE A 125 -10.00 15.85 5.22
CA PHE A 125 -9.07 16.80 5.83
C PHE A 125 -8.83 18.04 4.94
N LEU A 126 -8.54 17.84 3.66
CA LEU A 126 -8.28 18.93 2.71
C LEU A 126 -9.54 19.80 2.50
N ALA A 127 -10.72 19.19 2.39
CA ALA A 127 -11.98 19.92 2.26
C ALA A 127 -12.26 20.82 3.48
N LEU A 128 -12.06 20.29 4.69
CA LEU A 128 -12.26 21.04 5.93
C LEU A 128 -11.21 22.14 6.10
N HIS A 129 -9.94 21.81 5.90
CA HIS A 129 -8.81 22.72 6.09
C HIS A 129 -8.84 23.86 5.08
N PHE A 130 -8.88 23.56 3.77
CA PHE A 130 -8.91 24.60 2.74
C PHE A 130 -10.25 25.32 2.67
N GLY A 131 -11.34 24.69 3.09
CA GLY A 131 -12.61 25.37 3.31
C GLY A 131 -12.49 26.46 4.38
N LYS A 132 -11.80 26.17 5.50
CA LYS A 132 -11.49 27.17 6.52
C LYS A 132 -10.58 28.28 5.98
N VAL A 133 -9.45 27.91 5.35
CA VAL A 133 -8.49 28.87 4.79
C VAL A 133 -9.14 29.83 3.80
N GLN A 134 -10.10 29.36 2.99
CA GLN A 134 -10.82 30.22 2.05
C GLN A 134 -11.81 31.16 2.73
N ARG A 135 -12.55 30.69 3.75
CA ARG A 135 -13.43 31.57 4.55
C ARG A 135 -12.63 32.69 5.22
N ASP A 136 -11.50 32.35 5.82
CA ASP A 136 -10.64 33.32 6.52
C ASP A 136 -10.02 34.37 5.57
N ARG A 137 -10.12 34.20 4.24
CA ARG A 137 -9.63 35.14 3.22
C ARG A 137 -10.70 36.10 2.69
N LEU A 138 -11.97 35.73 2.77
CA LEU A 138 -13.06 36.61 2.33
C LEU A 138 -13.46 37.49 3.53
N PRO A 139 -13.35 38.83 3.43
CA PRO A 139 -13.95 39.69 4.44
C PRO A 139 -15.48 39.58 4.36
N ASP A 140 -16.14 39.53 5.53
CA ASP A 140 -17.61 39.56 5.67
C ASP A 140 -18.24 40.80 5.00
#